data_AF-A0A9P9PJZ6-F1
#
_entry.id   AF-A0A9P9PJZ6-F1
#
_cell.length_a   1.000
_cell.length_b   1.000
_cell.length_c   1.000
_cell.angle_alpha   90.00
_cell.angle_beta   90.00
_cell.angle_gamma   90.00
#
_symmetry.space_group_name_H-M   'P 1'
#
loop_
_entity.id
_entity.type
_entity.pdbx_description
1 polymer ?
#
loop_
_entity_poly.entity_id
_entity_poly.type
_entity_poly.pdbx_seq_one_letter_code
_entity_poly.pdbx_strand_id
1 'polypeptide(L)'
;MRPWHGGRSRGWQQSIATYFIFEFIPVVRHEGYVLRGLFVCHYPIIGKGGNQRSRRMLERIVANFIANMPLPFWTIGTLYGASSVMLGAFGAHGLKQRIADPARITNWGTAAQYQLVHSAVLTFASVVAPQNTVAMGLFTAGMTMFSGSIYLLVLDPQRFKFLGPVTPLGGLCLIGGWVALAVAKRPVVPKFK
;
A
#
# COMPACT_ATOMS: atom_id res chain seq x y z
N MET A 1 -3.07 6.02 55.46
CA MET A 1 -1.81 6.17 54.69
C MET A 1 -1.25 4.79 54.35
N ARG A 2 -1.32 4.38 53.08
CA ARG A 2 -0.37 3.52 52.36
C ARG A 2 -0.51 3.83 50.86
N PRO A 3 0.54 4.24 50.13
CA PRO A 3 0.52 4.43 48.68
C PRO A 3 1.11 3.21 47.95
N TRP A 4 0.96 3.20 46.61
CA TRP A 4 1.48 2.27 45.56
C TRP A 4 0.39 1.37 44.91
N HIS A 5 0.31 1.18 43.58
CA HIS A 5 1.26 1.49 42.52
C HIS A 5 0.62 1.48 41.11
N GLY A 6 1.10 2.37 40.23
CA GLY A 6 0.74 2.42 38.82
C GLY A 6 1.50 1.37 38.01
N GLY A 7 0.76 0.45 37.38
CA GLY A 7 1.27 -0.56 36.45
C GLY A 7 1.53 0.01 35.06
N ARG A 8 2.77 -0.17 34.61
CA ARG A 8 3.39 0.33 33.38
C ARG A 8 2.93 -0.51 32.16
N SER A 9 2.15 0.06 31.24
CA SER A 9 1.87 -0.55 29.92
C SER A 9 2.96 -0.20 28.91
N ARG A 10 4.14 -0.82 29.04
CA ARG A 10 5.24 -0.73 28.06
C ARG A 10 5.60 -2.11 27.50
N GLY A 11 4.61 -2.83 26.97
CA GLY A 11 4.79 -4.19 26.43
C GLY A 11 4.57 -4.34 24.91
N TRP A 12 3.95 -3.36 24.25
CA TRP A 12 3.46 -3.56 22.87
C TRP A 12 4.38 -3.01 21.77
N GLN A 13 5.39 -2.19 22.09
CA GLN A 13 6.23 -1.53 21.08
C GLN A 13 7.53 -2.27 20.73
N GLN A 14 7.87 -3.38 21.41
CA GLN A 14 9.15 -4.09 21.19
C GLN A 14 9.08 -5.35 20.31
N SER A 15 7.89 -5.79 19.85
CA SER A 15 7.76 -7.05 19.09
C SER A 15 7.89 -6.94 17.56
N ILE A 16 8.08 -5.76 16.96
CA ILE A 16 8.06 -5.61 15.49
C ILE A 16 9.46 -5.69 14.85
N ALA A 17 10.53 -5.61 15.63
CA ALA A 17 11.89 -5.40 15.08
C ALA A 17 12.69 -6.68 14.71
N THR A 18 12.20 -7.89 14.98
CA THR A 18 13.08 -9.10 14.97
C THR A 18 12.89 -10.07 13.79
N TYR A 19 12.05 -9.77 12.79
CA TYR A 19 11.78 -10.72 11.68
C TYR A 19 12.01 -10.11 10.29
N PHE A 20 13.23 -9.69 9.98
CA PHE A 20 13.66 -9.47 8.59
C PHE A 20 15.13 -9.87 8.43
N ILE A 21 15.38 -11.16 8.12
CA ILE A 21 16.69 -11.63 7.64
C ILE A 21 16.64 -11.58 6.11
N PHE A 22 17.49 -10.75 5.50
CA PHE A 22 17.70 -10.68 4.06
C PHE A 22 19.01 -11.40 3.72
N GLU A 23 18.95 -12.56 3.06
CA GLU A 23 20.13 -13.20 2.45
C GLU A 23 20.12 -13.02 0.93
N PHE A 24 21.30 -12.73 0.37
CA PHE A 24 21.56 -12.51 -1.05
C PHE A 24 22.26 -13.75 -1.62
N ILE A 25 21.57 -14.57 -2.41
CA ILE A 25 22.17 -15.74 -3.07
C ILE A 25 22.46 -15.39 -4.55
N PRO A 26 23.69 -15.55 -5.05
CA PRO A 26 24.01 -15.32 -6.45
C PRO A 26 23.46 -16.47 -7.33
N VAL A 27 22.65 -16.12 -8.33
CA VAL A 27 22.05 -17.05 -9.30
C VAL A 27 23.00 -17.29 -10.47
N VAL A 28 23.44 -18.55 -10.65
CA VAL A 28 24.18 -19.01 -11.84
C VAL A 28 23.20 -19.37 -12.96
N ARG A 29 23.57 -19.02 -14.19
CA ARG A 29 22.74 -18.76 -15.38
C ARG A 29 22.80 -19.88 -16.42
N HIS A 30 21.66 -20.25 -17.03
CA HIS A 30 21.61 -20.83 -18.39
C HIS A 30 20.28 -20.42 -19.08
N GLU A 31 20.39 -19.99 -20.35
CA GLU A 31 19.33 -19.80 -21.36
C GLU A 31 18.22 -18.73 -21.13
N GLY A 32 18.42 -17.54 -21.70
CA GLY A 32 17.43 -16.97 -22.64
C GLY A 32 16.33 -15.99 -22.20
N TYR A 33 16.09 -15.69 -20.92
CA TYR A 33 15.01 -14.76 -20.51
C TYR A 33 15.50 -13.57 -19.68
N VAL A 34 14.98 -12.37 -20.02
CA VAL A 34 15.31 -11.07 -19.42
C VAL A 34 14.89 -11.00 -17.95
N LEU A 35 15.87 -10.69 -17.10
CA LEU A 35 15.74 -10.50 -15.65
C LEU A 35 14.80 -9.33 -15.32
N ARG A 36 13.68 -9.61 -14.65
CA ARG A 36 13.10 -8.70 -13.66
C ARG A 36 13.30 -9.34 -12.29
N GLY A 37 14.25 -8.81 -11.52
CA GLY A 37 14.46 -9.20 -10.14
C GLY A 37 13.22 -8.84 -9.31
N LEU A 38 12.26 -9.76 -9.24
CA LEU A 38 11.23 -9.75 -8.21
C LEU A 38 11.76 -10.61 -7.06
N PHE A 39 11.74 -10.05 -5.85
CA PHE A 39 11.84 -10.81 -4.62
C PHE A 39 10.68 -11.83 -4.60
N VAL A 40 10.95 -13.05 -5.05
CA VAL A 40 10.05 -14.18 -4.79
C VAL A 40 10.40 -14.63 -3.39
N CYS A 41 9.58 -14.23 -2.41
CA CYS A 41 9.57 -14.91 -1.12
C CYS A 41 9.22 -16.37 -1.41
N HIS A 42 10.22 -17.25 -1.36
CA HIS A 42 9.98 -18.69 -1.36
C HIS A 42 9.22 -18.98 -0.07
N TYR A 43 7.91 -19.21 -0.16
CA TYR A 43 7.20 -19.84 0.95
C TYR A 43 7.78 -21.25 1.10
N PRO A 44 8.46 -21.60 2.19
CA PRO A 44 8.74 -22.99 2.46
C PRO A 44 7.40 -23.60 2.87
N ILE A 45 6.68 -24.21 1.92
CA ILE A 45 5.56 -25.09 2.25
C ILE A 45 6.16 -26.36 2.87
N ILE A 46 6.58 -26.27 4.13
CA ILE A 46 6.86 -27.44 4.97
C ILE A 46 5.51 -28.03 5.33
N GLY A 47 5.08 -28.96 4.49
CA GLY A 47 3.90 -29.79 4.65
C GLY A 47 3.97 -30.91 3.62
N LYS A 48 4.70 -31.98 3.96
CA LYS A 48 4.72 -33.24 3.19
C LYS A 48 3.32 -33.86 3.26
N GLY A 49 2.45 -33.54 2.31
CA GLY A 49 1.08 -34.08 2.27
C GLY A 49 0.18 -33.60 1.14
N GLY A 50 0.54 -32.53 0.41
CA GLY A 50 -0.26 -32.04 -0.72
C GLY A 50 0.03 -32.75 -2.04
N ASN A 51 -1.01 -33.18 -2.75
CA ASN A 51 -0.96 -33.74 -4.10
C ASN A 51 -0.10 -32.87 -5.06
N GLN A 52 0.88 -33.48 -5.75
CA GLN A 52 1.75 -32.80 -6.74
C GLN A 52 0.97 -32.06 -7.84
N ARG A 53 -0.24 -32.52 -8.18
CA ARG A 53 -1.10 -31.87 -9.17
C ARG A 53 -1.61 -30.51 -8.66
N SER A 54 -1.99 -30.42 -7.38
CA SER A 54 -2.45 -29.18 -6.75
C SER A 54 -1.31 -28.17 -6.61
N ARG A 55 -0.09 -28.63 -6.30
CA ARG A 55 1.10 -27.76 -6.25
C ARG A 55 1.43 -27.15 -7.61
N ARG A 56 1.49 -27.97 -8.67
CA ARG A 56 1.71 -27.48 -10.04
C ARG A 56 0.59 -26.56 -10.54
N MET A 57 -0.65 -26.79 -10.09
CA MET A 57 -1.77 -25.90 -10.40
C MET A 57 -1.64 -24.55 -9.69
N LEU A 58 -1.32 -24.56 -8.39
CA LEU A 58 -1.08 -23.34 -7.61
C LEU A 58 0.11 -22.54 -8.16
N GLU A 59 1.22 -23.21 -8.48
CA GLU A 59 2.39 -22.58 -9.09
C GLU A 59 2.06 -21.93 -10.43
N ARG A 60 1.26 -22.60 -11.29
CA ARG A 60 0.80 -22.03 -12.56
C ARG A 60 -0.14 -20.85 -12.37
N ILE A 61 -1.03 -20.89 -11.38
CA ILE A 61 -1.92 -19.78 -11.04
C ILE A 61 -1.10 -18.58 -10.56
N VAL A 62 -0.18 -18.80 -9.62
CA VAL A 62 0.70 -17.75 -9.08
C VAL A 62 1.63 -17.19 -10.17
N ALA A 63 2.23 -18.05 -11.00
CA ALA A 63 3.11 -17.61 -12.09
C ALA A 63 2.35 -16.85 -13.17
N ASN A 64 1.16 -17.31 -13.60
CA ASN A 64 0.33 -16.59 -14.56
C ASN A 64 -0.17 -15.26 -14.00
N PHE A 65 -0.46 -15.22 -12.70
CA PHE A 65 -0.86 -14.01 -12.01
C PHE A 65 0.26 -12.97 -11.96
N ILE A 66 1.48 -13.38 -11.61
CA ILE A 66 2.67 -12.52 -11.61
C ILE A 66 3.02 -12.05 -13.04
N ALA A 67 2.92 -12.94 -14.04
CA ALA A 67 3.29 -12.64 -15.42
C ALA A 67 2.31 -11.69 -16.14
N ASN A 68 1.04 -11.64 -15.72
CA ASN A 68 0.00 -10.81 -16.35
C ASN A 68 -0.38 -9.54 -15.56
N MET A 69 0.36 -9.18 -14.49
CA MET A 69 0.11 -7.92 -13.80
C MET A 69 0.42 -6.72 -14.70
N PRO A 70 -0.47 -5.71 -14.81
CA PRO A 70 -0.12 -4.43 -15.40
C PRO A 70 0.90 -3.73 -14.49
N LEU A 71 2.17 -3.94 -14.82
CA LEU A 71 3.35 -3.50 -14.08
C LEU A 71 3.32 -2.04 -13.55
N PRO A 72 2.79 -1.02 -14.27
CA PRO A 72 2.88 0.35 -13.76
C PRO A 72 2.05 0.57 -12.48
N PHE A 73 0.80 0.11 -12.43
CA PHE A 73 -0.10 0.46 -11.32
C PHE A 73 0.17 -0.33 -10.04
N TRP A 74 0.63 -1.58 -10.16
CA TRP A 74 1.08 -2.36 -9.00
C TRP A 74 2.25 -1.66 -8.30
N THR A 75 3.28 -1.27 -9.05
CA THR A 75 4.45 -0.55 -8.52
C THR A 75 4.06 0.80 -7.94
N ILE A 76 3.18 1.56 -8.60
CA ILE A 76 2.67 2.82 -8.07
C ILE A 76 1.96 2.57 -6.74
N GLY A 77 1.01 1.63 -6.67
CA GLY A 77 0.28 1.30 -5.46
C GLY A 77 1.18 0.95 -4.28
N THR A 78 2.20 0.10 -4.48
CA THR A 78 3.13 -0.27 -3.40
C THR A 78 4.01 0.89 -2.96
N LEU A 79 4.46 1.77 -3.88
CA LEU A 79 5.21 2.97 -3.53
C LEU A 79 4.38 4.01 -2.78
N TYR A 80 3.12 4.20 -3.17
CA TYR A 80 2.18 5.05 -2.41
C TYR A 80 1.92 4.49 -1.01
N GLY A 81 1.81 3.17 -0.88
CA GLY A 81 1.65 2.52 0.43
C GLY A 81 2.88 2.69 1.32
N ALA A 82 4.07 2.43 0.79
CA ALA A 82 5.33 2.60 1.52
C ALA A 82 5.54 4.05 1.98
N SER A 83 5.36 5.02 1.06
CA SER A 83 5.47 6.44 1.40
C SER A 83 4.41 6.88 2.40
N SER A 84 3.20 6.33 2.34
CA SER A 84 2.15 6.61 3.33
C SER A 84 2.54 6.15 4.74
N VAL A 85 3.17 4.98 4.88
CA VAL A 85 3.65 4.48 6.17
C VAL A 85 4.77 5.38 6.70
N MET A 86 5.72 5.76 5.83
CA MET A 86 6.81 6.68 6.18
C MET A 86 6.26 8.04 6.66
N LEU A 87 5.35 8.63 5.90
CA LEU A 87 4.76 9.93 6.22
C LEU A 87 3.88 9.84 7.48
N GLY A 88 3.11 8.77 7.66
CA GLY A 88 2.34 8.54 8.88
C GLY A 88 3.23 8.44 10.13
N ALA A 89 4.32 7.68 10.06
CA ALA A 89 5.29 7.57 11.14
C ALA A 89 5.97 8.91 11.43
N PHE A 90 6.36 9.66 10.38
CA PHE A 90 6.91 11.01 10.49
C PHE A 90 5.92 11.97 11.16
N GLY A 91 4.63 11.92 10.82
CA GLY A 91 3.59 12.71 11.45
C GLY A 91 3.45 12.46 12.95
N ALA A 92 3.43 11.18 13.34
CA ALA A 92 3.23 10.77 14.72
C ALA A 92 4.44 11.01 15.63
N HIS A 93 5.66 10.84 15.14
CA HIS A 93 6.87 10.89 15.95
C HIS A 93 7.71 12.16 15.73
N GLY A 94 7.79 12.64 14.49
CA GLY A 94 8.60 13.81 14.13
C GLY A 94 7.80 15.12 14.15
N LEU A 95 6.69 15.16 13.41
CA LEU A 95 5.96 16.40 13.14
C LEU A 95 5.20 16.93 14.36
N LYS A 96 4.65 16.04 15.20
CA LYS A 96 3.98 16.39 16.47
C LYS A 96 4.82 17.25 17.41
N GLN A 97 6.15 17.12 17.36
CA GLN A 97 7.05 17.90 18.22
C GLN A 97 7.40 19.27 17.61
N ARG A 98 7.10 19.48 16.33
CA ARG A 98 7.46 20.68 15.56
C ARG A 98 6.29 21.62 15.29
N ILE A 99 5.07 21.08 15.21
CA ILE A 99 3.85 21.84 14.95
C ILE A 99 2.97 21.82 16.19
N ALA A 100 2.72 22.99 16.77
CA ALA A 100 1.89 23.14 17.97
C ALA A 100 0.38 23.00 17.68
N ASP A 101 -0.05 23.30 16.45
CA ASP A 101 -1.46 23.23 16.04
C ASP A 101 -1.94 21.78 15.89
N PRO A 102 -2.86 21.30 16.75
CA PRO A 102 -3.38 19.93 16.70
C PRO A 102 -4.20 19.64 15.44
N ALA A 103 -4.83 20.66 14.83
CA ALA A 103 -5.63 20.49 13.62
C ALA A 103 -4.74 20.11 12.43
N ARG A 104 -3.56 20.75 12.31
CA ARG A 104 -2.56 20.42 11.28
C ARG A 104 -2.02 19.00 11.43
N ILE A 105 -1.77 18.55 12.65
CA ILE A 105 -1.36 17.16 12.92
C ILE A 105 -2.45 16.17 12.54
N THR A 106 -3.71 16.48 12.87
CA THR A 106 -4.86 15.66 12.48
C THR A 106 -4.98 15.57 10.96
N ASN A 107 -4.87 16.70 10.26
CA ASN A 107 -4.93 16.74 8.80
C ASN A 107 -3.80 15.92 8.14
N TRP A 108 -2.59 15.97 8.69
CA TRP A 108 -1.49 15.10 8.24
C TRP A 108 -1.83 13.62 8.38
N GLY A 109 -2.41 13.24 9.53
CA GLY A 109 -2.90 11.88 9.78
C GLY A 109 -3.96 11.46 8.78
N THR A 110 -4.92 12.34 8.46
CA THR A 110 -5.94 12.10 7.44
C THR A 110 -5.33 11.88 6.06
N ALA A 111 -4.36 12.71 5.66
CA ALA A 111 -3.67 12.56 4.37
C ALA A 111 -2.96 11.20 4.25
N ALA A 112 -2.26 10.78 5.30
CA ALA A 112 -1.62 9.46 5.37
C ALA A 112 -2.63 8.33 5.36
N GLN A 113 -3.73 8.43 6.12
CA GLN A 113 -4.73 7.37 6.14
C GLN A 113 -5.39 7.18 4.76
N TYR A 114 -5.78 8.27 4.10
CA TYR A 114 -6.38 8.21 2.76
C TYR A 114 -5.39 7.66 1.72
N GLN A 115 -4.12 8.08 1.79
CA GLN A 115 -3.08 7.54 0.91
C GLN A 115 -2.90 6.03 1.11
N LEU A 116 -2.83 5.56 2.36
CA LEU A 116 -2.67 4.14 2.66
C LEU A 116 -3.85 3.32 2.13
N VAL A 117 -5.08 3.72 2.44
CA VAL A 117 -6.29 3.00 2.03
C VAL A 117 -6.36 2.90 0.51
N HIS A 118 -6.19 4.00 -0.21
CA HIS A 118 -6.30 4.01 -1.67
C HIS A 118 -5.10 3.36 -2.37
N SER A 119 -3.93 3.35 -1.74
CA SER A 119 -2.77 2.59 -2.26
C SER A 119 -3.00 1.08 -2.19
N ALA A 120 -3.61 0.59 -1.11
CA ALA A 120 -4.00 -0.81 -0.97
C ALA A 120 -5.07 -1.17 -2.00
N VAL A 121 -6.08 -0.31 -2.18
CA VAL A 121 -7.13 -0.48 -3.20
C VAL A 121 -6.55 -0.47 -4.62
N LEU A 122 -5.62 0.44 -4.93
CA LEU A 122 -4.93 0.49 -6.22
C LEU A 122 -4.14 -0.79 -6.49
N THR A 123 -3.37 -1.25 -5.51
CA THR A 123 -2.59 -2.49 -5.59
C THR A 123 -3.52 -3.69 -5.84
N PHE A 124 -4.62 -3.78 -5.09
CA PHE A 124 -5.63 -4.80 -5.27
C PHE A 124 -6.34 -4.72 -6.64
N ALA A 125 -6.76 -3.52 -7.06
CA ALA A 125 -7.42 -3.28 -8.34
C ALA A 125 -6.55 -3.68 -9.53
N SER A 126 -5.24 -3.43 -9.46
CA SER A 126 -4.29 -3.82 -10.51
C SER A 126 -4.21 -5.33 -10.73
N VAL A 127 -4.67 -6.11 -9.75
CA VAL A 127 -4.74 -7.56 -9.81
C VAL A 127 -6.10 -8.07 -10.25
N VAL A 128 -7.17 -7.58 -9.62
CA VAL A 128 -8.52 -8.16 -9.79
C VAL A 128 -9.29 -7.56 -10.95
N ALA A 129 -8.91 -6.35 -11.35
CA ALA A 129 -9.50 -5.62 -12.46
C ALA A 129 -8.40 -4.88 -13.27
N PRO A 130 -7.37 -5.59 -13.78
CA PRO A 130 -6.22 -5.00 -14.46
C PRO A 130 -6.60 -4.14 -15.68
N GLN A 131 -7.73 -4.46 -16.32
CA GLN A 131 -8.30 -3.73 -17.44
C GLN A 131 -8.94 -2.38 -17.04
N ASN A 132 -9.23 -2.14 -15.76
CA ASN A 132 -9.86 -0.91 -15.28
C ASN A 132 -8.82 0.18 -14.99
N THR A 133 -8.14 0.62 -16.05
CA THR A 133 -7.11 1.67 -15.99
C THR A 133 -7.68 3.01 -15.54
N VAL A 134 -8.97 3.27 -15.78
CA VAL A 134 -9.67 4.48 -15.33
C VAL A 134 -9.71 4.55 -13.81
N ALA A 135 -10.17 3.48 -13.14
CA ALA A 135 -10.18 3.44 -11.67
C ALA A 135 -8.78 3.63 -11.08
N MET A 136 -7.79 2.93 -11.64
CA MET A 136 -6.40 3.00 -11.17
C MET A 136 -5.79 4.39 -11.37
N GLY A 137 -6.06 5.02 -12.50
CA GLY A 137 -5.66 6.40 -12.78
C GLY A 137 -6.31 7.40 -11.83
N LEU A 138 -7.60 7.25 -11.55
CA LEU A 138 -8.35 8.09 -10.61
C LEU A 138 -7.85 7.95 -9.16
N PHE A 139 -7.51 6.75 -8.70
CA PHE A 139 -6.87 6.58 -7.39
C PHE A 139 -5.48 7.23 -7.32
N THR A 140 -4.67 7.07 -8.36
CA THR A 140 -3.32 7.66 -8.42
C THR A 140 -3.38 9.18 -8.40
N ALA A 141 -4.21 9.77 -9.27
CA ALA A 141 -4.43 11.21 -9.33
C ALA A 141 -5.04 11.73 -8.01
N GLY A 142 -6.05 11.02 -7.49
CA GLY A 142 -6.73 11.35 -6.25
C GLY A 142 -5.81 11.36 -5.03
N MET A 143 -4.97 10.34 -4.83
CA MET A 143 -3.98 10.33 -3.75
C MET A 143 -2.97 11.48 -3.87
N THR A 144 -2.48 11.74 -5.08
CA THR A 144 -1.52 12.83 -5.33
C THR A 144 -2.12 14.20 -5.02
N MET A 145 -3.34 14.46 -5.50
CA MET A 145 -4.02 15.73 -5.33
C MET A 145 -4.59 15.92 -3.92
N PHE A 146 -5.14 14.87 -3.30
CA PHE A 146 -5.77 14.93 -1.98
C PHE A 146 -4.73 14.86 -0.86
N SER A 147 -3.96 13.78 -0.79
CA SER A 147 -2.99 13.59 0.29
C SER A 147 -1.77 14.49 0.10
N GLY A 148 -1.27 14.61 -1.13
CA GLY A 148 -0.13 15.48 -1.45
C GLY A 148 -0.37 16.94 -1.11
N SER A 149 -1.53 17.50 -1.46
CA SER A 149 -1.87 18.90 -1.13
C SER A 149 -1.94 19.12 0.39
N ILE A 150 -2.55 18.19 1.14
CA ILE A 150 -2.69 18.30 2.59
C ILE A 150 -1.31 18.24 3.25
N TYR A 151 -0.40 17.35 2.83
CA TYR A 151 0.96 17.35 3.39
C TYR A 151 1.66 18.69 3.17
N LEU A 152 1.58 19.25 1.97
CA LEU A 152 2.20 20.54 1.66
C LEU A 152 1.57 21.69 2.47
N LEU A 153 0.24 21.74 2.54
CA LEU A 153 -0.50 22.70 3.36
C LEU A 153 -0.18 22.57 4.85
N VAL A 154 0.06 21.35 5.35
CA VAL A 154 0.46 21.13 6.74
C VAL A 154 1.91 21.54 6.97
N LEU A 155 2.82 21.46 6.01
CA LEU A 155 4.21 21.91 6.19
C LEU A 155 4.29 23.44 6.14
N ASP A 156 3.70 24.07 5.13
CA ASP A 156 3.74 25.51 4.94
C ASP A 156 2.40 26.03 4.36
N PRO A 157 1.43 26.37 5.23
CA PRO A 157 0.12 26.84 4.80
C PRO A 157 0.16 28.13 4.00
N GLN A 158 1.12 29.02 4.31
CA GLN A 158 1.22 30.34 3.65
C GLN A 158 1.73 30.18 2.22
N ARG A 159 2.78 29.39 2.03
CA ARG A 159 3.35 29.13 0.71
C ARG A 159 2.44 28.30 -0.17
N PHE A 160 1.74 27.32 0.39
CA PHE A 160 0.95 26.34 -0.36
C PHE A 160 -0.56 26.61 -0.33
N LYS A 161 -1.01 27.78 0.13
CA LYS A 161 -2.45 28.14 0.21
C LYS A 161 -3.22 27.89 -1.08
N PHE A 162 -2.58 28.09 -2.23
CA PHE A 162 -3.19 27.86 -3.55
C PHE A 162 -3.55 26.40 -3.84
N LEU A 163 -3.01 25.43 -3.07
CA LEU A 163 -3.37 24.02 -3.16
C LEU A 163 -4.65 23.68 -2.41
N GLY A 164 -5.25 24.62 -1.66
CA GLY A 164 -6.52 24.40 -0.96
C GLY A 164 -7.64 23.84 -1.85
N PRO A 165 -7.90 24.42 -3.03
CA PRO A 165 -8.88 23.91 -3.98
C PRO A 165 -8.50 22.59 -4.67
N VAL A 166 -7.23 22.18 -4.62
CA VAL A 166 -6.77 20.92 -5.22
C VAL A 166 -7.23 19.71 -4.39
N THR A 167 -7.32 19.86 -3.07
CA THR A 167 -7.78 18.81 -2.15
C THR A 167 -9.17 18.27 -2.51
N PRO A 168 -10.24 19.09 -2.65
CA PRO A 168 -11.56 18.56 -3.02
C PRO A 168 -11.60 17.93 -4.41
N LEU A 169 -10.83 18.43 -5.38
CA LEU A 169 -10.68 17.78 -6.69
C LEU A 169 -10.06 16.39 -6.57
N GLY A 170 -9.03 16.25 -5.72
CA GLY A 170 -8.47 14.95 -5.36
C GLY A 170 -9.51 14.02 -4.74
N GLY A 171 -10.35 14.52 -3.84
CA GLY A 171 -11.46 13.78 -3.24
C GLY A 171 -12.47 13.26 -4.28
N LEU A 172 -12.83 14.09 -5.27
CA LEU A 172 -13.69 13.69 -6.38
C LEU A 172 -13.06 12.59 -7.23
N CYS A 173 -11.75 12.65 -7.49
CA CYS A 173 -11.03 11.57 -8.17
C CYS A 173 -11.07 10.27 -7.35
N LEU A 174 -10.88 10.32 -6.04
CA LEU A 174 -10.97 9.14 -5.17
C LEU A 174 -12.37 8.52 -5.21
N ILE A 175 -13.42 9.33 -5.11
CA ILE A 175 -14.82 8.88 -5.27
C ILE A 175 -15.03 8.25 -6.65
N GLY A 176 -14.57 8.91 -7.71
CA GLY A 176 -14.64 8.41 -9.08
C GLY A 176 -13.93 7.07 -9.26
N GLY A 177 -12.79 6.87 -8.59
CA GLY A 177 -12.06 5.60 -8.60
C GLY A 177 -12.87 4.44 -8.02
N TRP A 178 -13.56 4.67 -6.90
CA TRP A 178 -14.47 3.67 -6.31
C TRP A 178 -15.68 3.39 -7.20
N VAL A 179 -16.30 4.42 -7.77
CA VAL A 179 -17.43 4.27 -8.69
C VAL A 179 -16.99 3.49 -9.92
N ALA A 180 -15.83 3.81 -10.50
CA ALA A 180 -15.27 3.09 -11.63
C ALA A 180 -14.99 1.61 -11.30
N LEU A 181 -14.55 1.28 -10.09
CA LEU A 181 -14.44 -0.11 -9.63
C LEU A 181 -15.80 -0.79 -9.51
N ALA A 182 -16.81 -0.10 -8.97
CA ALA A 182 -18.15 -0.67 -8.78
C ALA A 182 -18.84 -1.04 -10.09
N VAL A 183 -18.61 -0.27 -11.16
CA VAL A 183 -19.19 -0.50 -12.50
C VAL A 183 -18.39 -1.53 -13.31
N ALA A 184 -17.16 -1.86 -12.90
CA ALA A 184 -16.35 -2.86 -13.57
C ALA A 184 -17.01 -4.24 -13.52
N LYS A 185 -16.91 -5.00 -14.63
CA LYS A 185 -17.35 -6.40 -14.66
C LYS A 185 -16.64 -7.16 -13.55
N ARG A 186 -17.41 -7.69 -12.58
CA ARG A 186 -16.86 -8.51 -11.50
C ARG A 186 -16.06 -9.67 -12.11
N PRO A 187 -14.83 -9.93 -11.66
CA PRO A 187 -14.09 -11.10 -12.13
C PRO A 187 -14.93 -12.35 -11.84
N VAL A 188 -15.24 -13.12 -12.89
CA VAL A 188 -16.02 -14.35 -12.79
C VAL A 188 -15.15 -15.38 -12.10
N VAL A 189 -15.48 -15.72 -10.85
CA VAL A 189 -14.82 -16.84 -10.15
C VAL A 189 -15.17 -18.13 -10.91
N PRO A 190 -14.17 -18.91 -11.37
CA PRO A 190 -14.44 -20.19 -11.99
C PRO A 190 -15.20 -21.09 -11.01
N LYS A 191 -16.38 -21.59 -11.40
CA LYS A 191 -17.07 -22.63 -10.62
C LYS A 191 -16.26 -23.91 -10.76
N PHE A 192 -15.67 -24.40 -9.68
CA PHE A 192 -15.11 -25.74 -9.63
C PHE A 192 -16.29 -26.73 -9.68
N LYS A 193 -16.34 -27.56 -10.72
CA LYS A 193 -17.24 -28.72 -10.81
C LYS A 193 -16.55 -29.95 -10.27
#